data_AF-A0A847TNC9-F1
#
_entry.id   AF-A0A847TNC9-F1
#
_cell.length_a   1.000
_cell.length_b   1.000
_cell.length_c   1.000
_cell.angle_alpha   90.00
_cell.angle_beta   90.00
_cell.angle_gamma   90.00
#
_symmetry.space_group_name_H-M   'P 1'
#
loop_
_entity.id
_entity.type
_entity.pdbx_description
1 polymer ?
#
loop_
_entity_poly.entity_id
_entity_poly.type
_entity_poly.pdbx_seq_one_letter_code
_entity_poly.pdbx_strand_id
1 'polypeptide(L)'
;MNNSFEIKYILKCLELVEARLNWGPSSEWTTYDFEKLSSIIAETTGVTLSITTLKRLWGKIRYNNIPAVTTLNTLAKFAGYDSWREFKQQVSLHPVGNAQPDRRETTVLPPVRKVFPRRWMLGLMGFLPLLLIGYLLLSSNKKPGKPLDPVAFAFSSNKIMSTGVPNSVIFHYNALAAGVADSVFISQSWDTSRKVAVPRQENTWSSIYYAPGYYRAKLMVNKQIVKEHDLMIASDGWLALLEAGPGAPYYFRKTDIEKDSGIAVNKALLAASGIQTLPTPPALRFFNVRDMGDLDNYNFTFETTLKSDFKEGTAACQRIQVLILCKNDVIFIPLCAKGCVGDLSLYAAGTTVNSQAADLSGLGCTPEEWTTLKVTAVNGKMQVWVNGKAAANLTMVHAPTGIVGLQYRFNGTGAIKDTRFTQHGKTIVF
;
A
#
# COMPACT_ATOMS: atom_id res chain seq x y z
N MET A 1 -11.09 12.70 36.40
CA MET A 1 -9.77 13.36 36.43
C MET A 1 -8.66 12.60 35.68
N ASN A 2 -8.66 11.26 35.61
CA ASN A 2 -7.59 10.49 34.92
C ASN A 2 -7.48 10.71 33.40
N ASN A 3 -8.58 10.91 32.67
CA ASN A 3 -8.52 11.06 31.21
C ASN A 3 -7.70 12.29 30.77
N SER A 4 -7.70 13.38 31.55
CA SER A 4 -6.94 14.60 31.20
C SER A 4 -5.43 14.39 31.30
N PHE A 5 -4.96 13.63 32.30
CA PHE A 5 -3.53 13.31 32.45
C PHE A 5 -3.08 12.27 31.40
N GLU A 6 -3.89 11.24 31.13
CA GLU A 6 -3.59 10.24 30.09
C GLU A 6 -3.43 10.89 28.72
N ILE A 7 -4.32 11.84 28.36
CA ILE A 7 -4.25 12.59 27.10
C ILE A 7 -2.95 13.41 27.00
N LYS A 8 -2.49 14.05 28.09
CA LYS A 8 -1.24 14.80 28.08
C LYS A 8 -0.02 13.90 27.79
N TYR A 9 0.00 12.69 28.36
CA TYR A 9 1.05 11.71 28.05
C TYR A 9 0.99 11.25 26.59
N ILE A 10 -0.21 11.03 26.06
CA ILE A 10 -0.38 10.64 24.65
C ILE A 10 0.15 11.74 23.74
N LEU A 11 -0.27 12.99 23.94
CA LEU A 11 0.22 14.14 23.16
C LEU A 11 1.74 14.28 23.25
N LYS A 12 2.33 14.09 24.44
CA LYS A 12 3.78 14.15 24.62
C LYS A 12 4.51 13.01 23.88
N CYS A 13 3.93 11.82 23.86
CA CYS A 13 4.46 10.69 23.10
C CYS A 13 4.41 10.96 21.59
N LEU A 14 3.30 11.51 21.08
CA LEU A 14 3.17 11.88 19.68
C LEU A 14 4.17 12.97 19.28
N GLU A 15 4.40 13.96 20.14
CA GLU A 15 5.43 15.00 19.93
C GLU A 15 6.84 14.41 19.83
N LEU A 16 7.18 13.43 20.68
CA LEU A 16 8.47 12.74 20.61
C LEU A 16 8.61 11.89 19.34
N VAL A 17 7.51 11.29 18.88
CA VAL A 17 7.47 10.59 17.60
C VAL A 17 7.67 11.57 16.44
N GLU A 18 7.02 12.74 16.46
CA GLU A 18 7.22 13.79 15.46
C GLU A 18 8.67 14.31 15.45
N ALA A 19 9.25 14.55 16.62
CA ALA A 19 10.64 14.98 16.77
C ALA A 19 11.63 13.93 16.23
N ARG A 20 11.34 12.63 16.44
CA ARG A 20 12.14 11.52 15.90
C ARG A 20 12.06 11.43 14.38
N LEU A 21 10.91 11.74 13.78
CA LEU A 21 10.70 11.66 12.32
C LEU A 21 11.25 12.88 11.59
N ASN A 22 11.17 14.07 12.21
CA ASN A 22 11.59 15.34 11.65
C ASN A 22 10.99 15.63 10.26
N TRP A 23 9.71 15.27 10.05
CA TRP A 23 8.97 15.47 8.80
C TRP A 23 8.22 16.81 8.73
N GLY A 24 8.51 17.73 9.65
CA GLY A 24 7.69 18.93 9.84
C GLY A 24 6.40 18.66 10.63
N PRO A 25 5.53 19.67 10.80
CA PRO A 25 4.37 19.59 11.68
C PRO A 25 3.34 18.59 11.17
N SER A 26 2.79 17.77 12.05
CA SER A 26 1.80 16.75 11.68
C SER A 26 0.49 17.30 11.12
N SER A 27 0.24 18.61 11.22
CA SER A 27 -0.85 19.31 10.53
C SER A 27 -0.75 19.19 9.01
N GLU A 28 0.44 19.03 8.44
CA GLU A 28 0.68 18.97 7.00
C GLU A 28 0.81 17.53 6.46
N TRP A 29 0.84 16.54 7.35
CA TRP A 29 1.00 15.14 6.95
C TRP A 29 -0.18 14.63 6.11
N THR A 30 0.18 14.05 4.97
CA THR A 30 -0.70 13.42 3.98
C THR A 30 -0.96 11.94 4.30
N THR A 31 -1.85 11.30 3.56
CA THR A 31 -2.07 9.84 3.68
C THR A 31 -0.78 9.04 3.47
N TYR A 32 0.06 9.48 2.54
CA TYR A 32 1.37 8.86 2.27
C TYR A 32 2.30 8.93 3.49
N ASP A 33 2.29 10.03 4.22
CA ASP A 33 3.11 10.17 5.44
C ASP A 33 2.64 9.21 6.53
N PHE A 34 1.32 8.99 6.68
CA PHE A 34 0.79 8.00 7.62
C PHE A 34 1.04 6.54 7.17
N GLU A 35 1.08 6.27 5.86
CA GLU A 35 1.51 4.97 5.32
C GLU A 35 2.99 4.70 5.62
N LYS A 36 3.84 5.70 5.37
CA LYS A 36 5.26 5.65 5.68
C LYS A 36 5.50 5.51 7.19
N LEU A 37 4.75 6.24 8.02
CA LEU A 37 4.81 6.13 9.48
C LEU A 37 4.43 4.72 9.97
N SER A 38 3.35 4.16 9.42
CA SER A 38 2.92 2.79 9.73
C SER A 38 4.03 1.78 9.42
N SER A 39 4.67 1.91 8.25
CA SER A 39 5.78 1.05 7.84
C SER A 39 6.99 1.17 8.77
N ILE A 40 7.38 2.39 9.15
CA ILE A 40 8.56 2.62 10.00
C ILE A 40 8.31 2.15 11.43
N ILE A 41 7.11 2.35 11.96
CA ILE A 41 6.71 1.82 13.27
C ILE A 41 6.77 0.28 13.25
N ALA A 42 6.25 -0.36 12.20
CA ALA A 42 6.28 -1.81 12.05
C ALA A 42 7.71 -2.35 11.97
N GLU A 43 8.58 -1.70 11.20
CA GLU A 43 10.00 -2.06 11.07
C GLU A 43 10.76 -1.93 12.40
N THR A 44 10.45 -0.89 13.18
CA THR A 44 11.15 -0.60 14.45
C THR A 44 10.65 -1.42 15.62
N THR A 45 9.35 -1.73 15.66
CA THR A 45 8.70 -2.31 16.85
C THR A 45 8.19 -3.73 16.64
N GLY A 46 8.15 -4.22 15.39
CA GLY A 46 7.55 -5.51 15.02
C GLY A 46 6.02 -5.51 15.05
N VAL A 47 5.36 -4.39 15.39
CA VAL A 47 3.90 -4.27 15.49
C VAL A 47 3.39 -3.28 14.46
N THR A 48 2.44 -3.70 13.63
CA THR A 48 1.85 -2.84 12.60
C THR A 48 0.64 -2.08 13.16
N LEU A 49 0.70 -0.74 13.14
CA LEU A 49 -0.46 0.11 13.43
C LEU A 49 -1.13 0.52 12.13
N SER A 50 -2.45 0.32 12.01
CA SER A 50 -3.16 0.70 10.79
C SER A 50 -3.10 2.22 10.55
N ILE A 51 -3.10 2.62 9.28
CA ILE A 51 -3.12 4.04 8.85
C ILE A 51 -4.28 4.80 9.52
N THR A 52 -5.44 4.16 9.63
CA THR A 52 -6.63 4.72 10.29
C THR A 52 -6.44 4.91 11.79
N THR A 53 -5.71 4.02 12.46
CA THR A 53 -5.36 4.15 13.89
C THR A 53 -4.41 5.34 14.09
N LEU A 54 -3.38 5.47 13.24
CA LEU A 54 -2.44 6.59 13.30
C LEU A 54 -3.13 7.92 13.01
N LYS A 55 -3.95 7.99 11.95
CA LYS A 55 -4.72 9.21 11.64
C LYS A 55 -5.65 9.65 12.78
N ARG A 56 -6.21 8.70 13.55
CA ARG A 56 -7.03 9.02 14.74
C ARG A 56 -6.19 9.55 15.89
N LEU A 57 -5.02 8.96 16.14
CA LEU A 57 -4.07 9.43 17.17
C LEU A 57 -3.59 10.87 16.92
N TRP A 58 -3.34 11.20 15.65
CA TRP A 58 -2.92 12.54 15.21
C TRP A 58 -4.08 13.50 14.93
N GLY A 59 -5.31 13.16 15.34
CA GLY A 59 -6.47 14.07 15.24
C GLY A 59 -6.98 14.35 13.83
N LYS A 60 -6.51 13.62 12.80
CA LYS A 60 -7.01 13.75 11.41
C LYS A 60 -8.41 13.14 11.22
N ILE A 61 -8.79 12.22 12.11
CA ILE A 61 -10.11 11.57 12.12
C ILE A 61 -10.65 11.66 13.54
N ARG A 62 -11.92 12.06 13.69
CA ARG A 62 -12.58 12.16 14.99
C ARG A 62 -12.60 10.79 15.70
N TYR A 63 -12.10 10.75 16.93
CA TYR A 63 -12.05 9.56 17.76
C TYR A 63 -12.14 9.97 19.23
N ASN A 64 -13.16 9.48 19.94
CA ASN A 64 -13.48 9.91 21.30
C ASN A 64 -13.03 8.92 22.39
N ASN A 65 -12.30 7.87 22.02
CA ASN A 65 -11.88 6.82 22.94
C ASN A 65 -10.36 6.86 23.18
N ILE A 66 -9.91 6.34 24.32
CA ILE A 66 -8.49 6.18 24.61
C ILE A 66 -7.94 5.03 23.77
N PRO A 67 -6.80 5.19 23.07
CA PRO A 67 -6.19 4.11 22.30
C PRO A 67 -5.89 2.88 23.17
N ALA A 68 -5.93 1.70 22.56
CA ALA A 68 -5.60 0.45 23.24
C ALA A 68 -4.16 0.49 23.81
N VAL A 69 -3.94 -0.19 24.94
CA VAL A 69 -2.63 -0.25 25.62
C VAL A 69 -1.53 -0.82 24.70
N THR A 70 -1.87 -1.75 23.81
CA THR A 70 -0.97 -2.28 22.78
C THR A 70 -0.51 -1.21 21.80
N THR A 71 -1.42 -0.33 21.37
CA THR A 71 -1.11 0.84 20.53
C THR A 71 -0.19 1.81 21.27
N LEU A 72 -0.49 2.11 22.52
CA LEU A 72 0.32 3.02 23.35
C LEU A 72 1.73 2.45 23.63
N ASN A 73 1.85 1.14 23.90
CA ASN A 73 3.13 0.46 24.03
C ASN A 73 3.95 0.51 22.73
N THR A 74 3.28 0.34 21.59
CA THR A 74 3.93 0.39 20.27
C THR A 74 4.49 1.78 19.98
N LEU A 75 3.73 2.84 20.29
CA LEU A 75 4.21 4.22 20.16
C LEU A 75 5.33 4.56 21.14
N ALA A 76 5.26 4.11 22.39
CA ALA A 76 6.34 4.29 23.36
C ALA A 76 7.64 3.63 22.91
N LYS A 77 7.57 2.37 22.41
CA LYS A 77 8.70 1.67 21.79
C LYS A 77 9.25 2.42 20.59
N PHE A 78 8.36 2.94 19.75
CA PHE A 78 8.77 3.77 18.63
C PHE A 78 9.37 5.11 19.08
N ALA A 79 8.99 5.66 20.23
CA ALA A 79 9.59 6.85 20.82
C ALA A 79 10.90 6.57 21.57
N GLY A 80 11.31 5.29 21.70
CA GLY A 80 12.58 4.89 22.34
C GLY A 80 12.48 4.39 23.78
N TYR A 81 11.29 4.00 24.25
CA TYR A 81 11.03 3.48 25.60
C TYR A 81 10.54 2.03 25.55
N ASP A 82 10.85 1.16 26.51
CA ASP A 82 10.51 -0.27 26.40
C ASP A 82 9.00 -0.54 26.51
N SER A 83 8.26 0.35 27.19
CA SER A 83 6.81 0.25 27.33
C SER A 83 6.14 1.58 27.62
N TRP A 84 4.82 1.66 27.43
CA TRP A 84 3.99 2.81 27.83
C TRP A 84 4.09 3.12 29.32
N ARG A 85 4.23 2.08 30.15
CA ARG A 85 4.37 2.23 31.61
C ARG A 85 5.70 2.91 31.97
N GLU A 86 6.78 2.49 31.33
CA GLU A 86 8.10 3.08 31.54
C GLU A 86 8.16 4.52 31.00
N PHE A 87 7.58 4.76 29.83
CA PHE A 87 7.43 6.11 29.28
C PHE A 87 6.78 7.07 30.28
N LYS A 88 5.68 6.66 30.94
CA LYS A 88 5.01 7.48 31.96
C LYS A 88 5.83 7.69 33.24
N GLN A 89 6.78 6.80 33.54
CA GLN A 89 7.65 6.92 34.72
C GLN A 89 8.86 7.82 34.44
N GLN A 90 9.37 7.80 33.21
CA GLN A 90 10.56 8.56 32.82
C GLN A 90 10.24 9.98 32.31
N VAL A 91 9.02 10.22 31.84
CA VAL A 91 8.57 11.54 31.37
C VAL A 91 7.75 12.23 32.44
N SER A 92 8.32 13.22 33.13
CA SER A 92 7.58 14.00 34.14
C SER A 92 6.73 15.10 33.49
N LEU A 93 5.40 14.94 33.52
CA LEU A 93 4.45 15.98 33.13
C LEU A 93 4.09 16.88 34.32
N HIS A 94 5.02 17.70 34.80
CA HIS A 94 4.69 18.67 35.85
C HIS A 94 3.87 19.84 35.29
N PRO A 95 2.73 20.22 35.89
CA PRO A 95 2.10 21.51 35.63
C PRO A 95 2.85 22.62 36.38
N VAL A 96 3.11 23.71 35.68
CA VAL A 96 3.40 25.00 36.31
C VAL A 96 2.12 25.47 37.02
N GLY A 97 2.22 25.74 38.32
CA GLY A 97 1.27 26.55 39.10
C GLY A 97 0.09 25.82 39.75
N ASN A 98 0.12 25.63 41.07
CA ASN A 98 -0.60 26.50 42.02
C ASN A 98 -0.49 25.99 43.47
N ALA A 99 -0.43 26.95 44.39
CA ALA A 99 -0.59 26.84 45.85
C ALA A 99 -1.81 25.97 46.25
N GLN A 100 -1.87 25.25 47.39
CA GLN A 100 -1.87 25.59 48.84
C GLN A 100 -2.29 24.27 49.57
N PRO A 101 -2.61 24.17 50.89
CA PRO A 101 -2.09 24.73 52.14
C PRO A 101 -1.66 23.64 53.17
N ASP A 102 -1.00 24.07 54.25
CA ASP A 102 -0.86 23.50 55.61
C ASP A 102 -0.95 21.98 55.88
N ARG A 103 0.12 21.41 56.50
CA ARG A 103 0.11 21.03 57.93
C ARG A 103 1.51 20.63 58.49
N ARG A 104 2.03 21.53 59.33
CA ARG A 104 2.85 21.40 60.57
C ARG A 104 4.21 20.68 60.60
N GLU A 105 5.19 21.50 61.07
CA GLU A 105 6.34 21.23 61.97
C GLU A 105 7.33 20.13 61.54
N THR A 106 8.64 20.37 61.45
CA THR A 106 9.52 20.85 62.52
C THR A 106 10.75 21.58 61.96
N THR A 107 11.17 22.60 62.70
CA THR A 107 12.39 23.41 62.60
C THR A 107 13.68 22.63 62.37
N VAL A 108 14.50 22.96 61.35
CA VAL A 108 15.96 23.16 61.45
C VAL A 108 16.48 24.02 60.27
N LEU A 109 17.27 25.05 60.56
CA LEU A 109 17.95 25.94 59.58
C LEU A 109 19.04 25.21 58.77
N PRO A 110 19.36 25.63 57.51
CA PRO A 110 20.67 25.35 56.92
C PRO A 110 21.47 26.63 56.57
N PRO A 111 22.81 26.56 56.60
CA PRO A 111 23.70 27.70 56.34
C PRO A 111 24.11 27.86 54.86
N VAL A 112 24.80 28.97 54.62
CA VAL A 112 25.16 29.61 53.34
C VAL A 112 26.11 28.78 52.44
N ARG A 113 25.91 28.94 51.12
CA ARG A 113 26.66 28.43 49.96
C ARG A 113 28.16 28.74 49.94
N LYS A 114 28.95 27.87 49.27
CA LYS A 114 30.14 28.26 48.50
C LYS A 114 30.14 27.58 47.13
N VAL A 115 30.46 28.35 46.08
CA VAL A 115 30.57 27.91 44.68
C VAL A 115 32.05 27.90 44.29
N PHE A 116 32.53 26.82 43.67
CA PHE A 116 33.83 26.75 42.98
C PHE A 116 33.64 26.56 41.46
N PRO A 117 34.59 27.02 40.61
CA PRO A 117 34.31 27.36 39.22
C PRO A 117 34.48 26.19 38.25
N ARG A 118 33.36 25.85 37.62
CA ARG A 118 33.16 24.83 36.58
C ARG A 118 33.53 25.36 35.20
N ARG A 119 34.82 25.52 34.89
CA ARG A 119 35.26 25.91 33.52
C ARG A 119 35.99 24.83 32.72
N TRP A 120 36.54 23.81 33.39
CA TRP A 120 37.27 22.72 32.70
C TRP A 120 36.40 21.48 32.42
N MET A 121 35.20 21.40 33.02
CA MET A 121 34.30 20.24 32.87
C MET A 121 33.37 20.34 31.64
N LEU A 122 33.29 21.51 30.99
CA LEU A 122 32.39 21.74 29.84
C LEU A 122 33.01 21.34 28.49
N GLY A 123 34.34 21.20 28.39
CA GLY A 123 34.99 20.74 27.15
C GLY A 123 34.85 19.23 26.93
N LEU A 124 35.04 18.42 27.97
CA LEU A 124 35.03 16.96 27.88
C LEU A 124 33.61 16.37 27.73
N MET A 125 32.58 17.01 28.28
CA MET A 125 31.17 16.56 28.17
C MET A 125 30.53 16.83 26.81
N GLY A 126 31.06 17.76 26.01
CA GLY A 126 30.58 18.00 24.64
C GLY A 126 31.26 17.11 23.61
N PHE A 127 32.54 16.81 23.79
CA PHE A 127 33.36 16.12 22.80
C PHE A 127 33.06 14.61 22.71
N LEU A 128 32.80 13.94 23.83
CA LEU A 128 32.49 12.51 23.87
C LEU A 128 31.19 12.12 23.14
N PRO A 129 30.04 12.79 23.36
CA PRO A 129 28.82 12.48 22.62
C PRO A 129 28.92 12.88 21.14
N LEU A 130 29.66 13.93 20.79
CA LEU A 130 29.94 14.28 19.39
C LEU A 130 30.81 13.23 18.69
N LEU A 131 31.80 12.66 19.38
CA LEU A 131 32.58 11.53 18.87
C LEU A 131 31.74 10.26 18.76
N LEU A 132 30.84 10.00 19.71
CA LEU A 132 29.94 8.85 19.67
C LEU A 132 28.91 8.97 18.54
N ILE A 133 28.32 10.16 18.36
CA ILE A 133 27.41 10.49 17.24
C ILE A 133 28.19 10.42 15.91
N GLY A 134 29.40 10.95 15.86
CA GLY A 134 30.29 10.84 14.70
C GLY A 134 30.61 9.38 14.36
N TYR A 135 30.93 8.56 15.36
CA TYR A 135 31.18 7.12 15.20
C TYR A 135 29.93 6.33 14.79
N LEU A 136 28.76 6.66 15.33
CA LEU A 136 27.49 6.06 14.94
C LEU A 136 27.07 6.47 13.52
N LEU A 137 27.28 7.73 13.13
CA LEU A 137 27.01 8.20 11.76
C LEU A 137 28.01 7.61 10.75
N LEU A 138 29.29 7.47 11.13
CA LEU A 138 30.32 6.84 10.30
C LEU A 138 30.18 5.31 10.21
N SER A 139 29.66 4.63 11.25
CA SER A 139 29.42 3.18 11.23
C SER A 139 28.06 2.79 10.64
N SER A 140 27.06 3.69 10.65
CA SER A 140 25.74 3.47 10.04
C SER A 140 25.74 3.69 8.52
N ASN A 141 26.70 4.46 8.01
CA ASN A 141 27.10 4.40 6.60
C ASN A 141 27.93 3.12 6.35
N LYS A 142 27.32 1.95 6.53
CA LYS A 142 27.82 0.75 5.84
C LYS A 142 27.83 1.11 4.36
N LYS A 143 29.04 1.27 3.80
CA LYS A 143 29.25 1.47 2.37
C LYS A 143 28.31 0.51 1.62
N PRO A 144 27.64 0.95 0.53
CA PRO A 144 26.92 -0.01 -0.30
C PRO A 144 27.87 -1.18 -0.55
N GLY A 145 27.42 -2.38 -0.19
CA GLY A 145 28.21 -3.58 -0.38
C GLY A 145 28.76 -3.58 -1.80
N LYS A 146 29.97 -4.10 -2.00
CA LYS A 146 30.60 -4.16 -3.31
C LYS A 146 29.56 -4.63 -4.34
N PRO A 147 29.35 -3.90 -5.45
CA PRO A 147 28.33 -4.26 -6.42
C PRO A 147 28.55 -5.70 -6.86
N LEU A 148 27.54 -6.53 -6.62
CA LEU A 148 27.57 -7.94 -6.96
C LEU A 148 27.46 -8.07 -8.47
N ASP A 149 28.26 -8.95 -9.06
CA ASP A 149 28.21 -9.27 -10.48
C ASP A 149 26.98 -10.15 -10.77
N PRO A 150 25.98 -9.67 -11.54
CA PRO A 150 24.81 -10.44 -11.92
C PRO A 150 25.12 -11.76 -12.63
N VAL A 151 26.28 -11.88 -13.29
CA VAL A 151 26.66 -13.10 -14.03
C VAL A 151 26.91 -14.28 -13.08
N ALA A 152 27.31 -14.00 -11.83
CA ALA A 152 27.56 -15.02 -10.82
C ALA A 152 26.29 -15.63 -10.20
N PHE A 153 25.11 -15.17 -10.63
CA PHE A 153 23.81 -15.61 -10.13
C PHE A 153 22.99 -16.23 -11.26
N ALA A 154 22.07 -17.13 -10.90
CA ALA A 154 21.07 -17.65 -11.81
C ALA A 154 19.68 -17.50 -11.19
N PHE A 155 18.68 -17.19 -12.02
CA PHE A 155 17.30 -17.10 -11.58
C PHE A 155 16.36 -17.39 -12.74
N SER A 156 15.42 -18.30 -12.53
CA SER A 156 14.37 -18.65 -13.48
C SER A 156 13.14 -19.17 -12.74
N SER A 157 12.04 -19.37 -13.45
CA SER A 157 10.81 -19.88 -12.85
C SER A 157 10.00 -20.73 -13.82
N ASN A 158 9.37 -21.78 -13.29
CA ASN A 158 8.46 -22.65 -14.02
C ASN A 158 7.07 -22.56 -13.38
N LYS A 159 6.04 -22.36 -14.22
CA LYS A 159 4.64 -22.44 -13.79
C LYS A 159 4.20 -23.89 -13.82
N ILE A 160 3.48 -24.35 -12.80
CA ILE A 160 2.90 -25.70 -12.78
C ILE A 160 1.74 -25.81 -13.77
N MET A 161 0.93 -24.75 -13.90
CA MET A 161 -0.15 -24.68 -14.88
C MET A 161 0.14 -23.61 -15.93
N SER A 162 -0.27 -23.85 -17.18
CA SER A 162 -0.15 -22.87 -18.28
C SER A 162 -1.03 -21.64 -18.04
N THR A 163 -2.26 -21.86 -17.58
CA THR A 163 -3.30 -20.86 -17.27
C THR A 163 -4.02 -21.21 -15.96
N GLY A 164 -4.80 -20.26 -15.46
CA GLY A 164 -5.62 -20.42 -14.26
C GLY A 164 -4.89 -20.08 -12.96
N VAL A 165 -5.68 -19.94 -11.90
CA VAL A 165 -5.23 -19.74 -10.52
C VAL A 165 -6.10 -20.55 -9.55
N PRO A 166 -5.61 -20.91 -8.34
CA PRO A 166 -4.25 -20.68 -7.86
C PRO A 166 -3.20 -21.44 -8.68
N ASN A 167 -2.05 -20.82 -8.95
CA ASN A 167 -0.99 -21.44 -9.75
C ASN A 167 0.33 -21.40 -8.99
N SER A 168 0.91 -22.57 -8.78
CA SER A 168 2.22 -22.69 -8.15
C SER A 168 3.32 -22.36 -9.16
N VAL A 169 4.28 -21.56 -8.74
CA VAL A 169 5.47 -21.23 -9.50
C VAL A 169 6.68 -21.69 -8.71
N ILE A 170 7.48 -22.55 -9.35
CA ILE A 170 8.76 -23.02 -8.80
C ILE A 170 9.84 -22.10 -9.33
N PHE A 171 10.48 -21.37 -8.43
CA PHE A 171 11.65 -20.56 -8.72
C PHE A 171 12.90 -21.41 -8.56
N HIS A 172 13.76 -21.40 -9.57
CA HIS A 172 15.10 -21.97 -9.52
C HIS A 172 16.10 -20.83 -9.41
N TYR A 173 17.02 -20.93 -8.47
CA TYR A 173 18.01 -19.88 -8.25
C TYR A 173 19.37 -20.46 -7.87
N ASN A 174 20.43 -19.69 -8.14
CA ASN A 174 21.75 -19.91 -7.57
C ASN A 174 22.22 -18.59 -6.96
N ALA A 175 22.39 -18.60 -5.64
CA ALA A 175 22.86 -17.45 -4.87
C ALA A 175 24.13 -17.75 -4.07
N LEU A 176 24.89 -18.78 -4.44
CA LEU A 176 26.13 -19.16 -3.75
C LEU A 176 27.23 -18.08 -3.82
N ALA A 177 27.15 -17.18 -4.79
CA ALA A 177 28.03 -16.01 -4.90
C ALA A 177 27.73 -14.93 -3.85
N ALA A 178 26.56 -14.96 -3.19
CA ALA A 178 26.28 -14.10 -2.05
C ALA A 178 27.19 -14.47 -0.86
N GLY A 179 27.70 -13.47 -0.16
CA GLY A 179 28.53 -13.67 1.02
C GLY A 179 27.77 -14.39 2.13
N VAL A 180 28.51 -15.06 3.02
CA VAL A 180 27.92 -15.84 4.13
C VAL A 180 27.08 -14.97 5.08
N ALA A 181 27.41 -13.67 5.19
CA ALA A 181 26.68 -12.70 5.99
C ALA A 181 25.56 -11.97 5.23
N ASP A 182 25.40 -12.21 3.93
CA ASP A 182 24.40 -11.54 3.11
C ASP A 182 23.04 -12.23 3.24
N SER A 183 21.97 -11.45 3.17
CA SER A 183 20.60 -11.97 3.11
C SER A 183 20.14 -12.08 1.66
N VAL A 184 19.64 -13.24 1.26
CA VAL A 184 19.09 -13.46 -0.08
C VAL A 184 17.57 -13.43 -0.01
N PHE A 185 16.94 -12.77 -0.98
CA PHE A 185 15.49 -12.64 -1.06
C PHE A 185 14.97 -12.94 -2.45
N ILE A 186 13.76 -13.47 -2.52
CA ILE A 186 12.97 -13.53 -3.75
C ILE A 186 11.76 -12.60 -3.61
N SER A 187 11.58 -11.71 -4.58
CA SER A 187 10.34 -10.95 -4.76
C SER A 187 9.52 -11.57 -5.87
N GLN A 188 8.26 -11.88 -5.58
CA GLN A 188 7.29 -12.41 -6.55
C GLN A 188 6.72 -11.33 -7.48
N SER A 189 6.97 -10.05 -7.20
CA SER A 189 6.34 -8.94 -7.92
C SER A 189 7.26 -7.73 -8.06
N TRP A 190 6.72 -6.68 -8.70
CA TRP A 190 7.29 -5.34 -8.69
C TRP A 190 7.55 -4.81 -7.27
N ASP A 191 6.69 -5.13 -6.31
CA ASP A 191 6.76 -4.65 -4.94
C ASP A 191 7.78 -5.45 -4.12
N THR A 192 9.01 -4.93 -4.03
CA THR A 192 10.11 -5.53 -3.26
C THR A 192 9.93 -5.44 -1.75
N SER A 193 8.88 -4.75 -1.25
CA SER A 193 8.57 -4.78 0.18
C SER A 193 8.07 -6.17 0.61
N ARG A 194 7.44 -6.93 -0.30
CA ARG A 194 6.89 -8.28 -0.08
C ARG A 194 7.87 -9.42 -0.36
N LYS A 195 9.17 -9.11 -0.45
CA LYS A 195 10.22 -10.10 -0.66
C LYS A 195 10.26 -11.10 0.49
N VAL A 196 10.59 -12.34 0.19
CA VAL A 196 10.72 -13.43 1.16
C VAL A 196 12.20 -13.83 1.24
N ALA A 197 12.71 -14.02 2.46
CA ALA A 197 14.07 -14.50 2.65
C ALA A 197 14.20 -15.96 2.21
N VAL A 198 15.25 -16.27 1.47
CA VAL A 198 15.55 -17.63 1.01
C VAL A 198 17.00 -17.99 1.35
N PRO A 199 17.31 -19.25 1.70
CA PRO A 199 18.68 -19.64 2.01
C PRO A 199 19.57 -19.60 0.75
N ARG A 200 20.78 -19.05 0.86
CA ARG A 200 21.70 -18.95 -0.30
C ARG A 200 22.18 -20.31 -0.83
N GLN A 201 22.15 -21.34 0.00
CA GLN A 201 22.61 -22.70 -0.29
C GLN A 201 21.56 -23.56 -1.00
N GLU A 202 20.30 -23.13 -0.92
CA GLU A 202 19.20 -23.81 -1.59
C GLU A 202 19.10 -23.31 -3.04
N ASN A 203 18.50 -24.14 -3.89
CA ASN A 203 18.38 -23.85 -5.32
C ASN A 203 16.94 -23.71 -5.80
N THR A 204 15.97 -23.93 -4.91
CA THR A 204 14.55 -23.93 -5.26
C THR A 204 13.71 -23.23 -4.20
N TRP A 205 12.69 -22.50 -4.64
CA TRP A 205 11.68 -21.92 -3.78
C TRP A 205 10.35 -21.86 -4.51
N SER A 206 9.26 -22.25 -3.86
CA SER A 206 7.94 -22.33 -4.49
C SER A 206 6.98 -21.31 -3.90
N SER A 207 6.13 -20.75 -4.74
CA SER A 207 5.06 -19.86 -4.27
C SER A 207 3.79 -19.97 -5.09
N ILE A 208 2.66 -19.61 -4.47
CA ILE A 208 1.33 -19.68 -5.10
C ILE A 208 0.88 -18.28 -5.50
N TYR A 209 0.53 -18.13 -6.76
CA TYR A 209 -0.13 -16.94 -7.28
C TYR A 209 -1.64 -17.15 -7.25
N TYR A 210 -2.32 -16.32 -6.46
CA TYR A 210 -3.78 -16.37 -6.27
C TYR A 210 -4.57 -15.46 -7.22
N ALA A 211 -3.88 -14.61 -7.99
CA ALA A 211 -4.51 -13.73 -8.97
C ALA A 211 -3.75 -13.82 -10.30
N PRO A 212 -4.46 -13.79 -11.44
CA PRO A 212 -3.83 -13.60 -12.73
C PRO A 212 -3.18 -12.22 -12.82
N GLY A 213 -2.13 -12.12 -13.61
CA GLY A 213 -1.40 -10.89 -13.81
C GLY A 213 -0.08 -11.08 -14.53
N TYR A 214 0.56 -9.96 -14.81
CA TYR A 214 1.96 -9.92 -15.21
C TYR A 214 2.78 -9.55 -13.97
N TYR A 215 3.95 -10.14 -13.79
CA TYR A 215 4.78 -9.95 -12.62
C TYR A 215 6.24 -9.86 -13.05
N ARG A 216 7.04 -9.15 -12.25
CA ARG A 216 8.50 -9.07 -12.41
C ARG A 216 9.15 -9.73 -11.21
N ALA A 217 9.51 -11.02 -11.35
CA ALA A 217 10.17 -11.76 -10.30
C ALA A 217 11.61 -11.27 -10.15
N LYS A 218 12.11 -11.18 -8.92
CA LYS A 218 13.46 -10.68 -8.63
C LYS A 218 14.18 -11.57 -7.62
N LEU A 219 15.44 -11.90 -7.92
CA LEU A 219 16.40 -12.40 -6.95
C LEU A 219 17.21 -11.21 -6.43
N MET A 220 17.27 -11.07 -5.11
CA MET A 220 17.91 -9.95 -4.46
C MET A 220 18.93 -10.43 -3.43
N VAL A 221 20.03 -9.71 -3.29
CA VAL A 221 21.00 -9.88 -2.22
C VAL A 221 21.07 -8.56 -1.45
N ASN A 222 20.73 -8.60 -0.18
CA ASN A 222 20.48 -7.43 0.66
C ASN A 222 19.43 -6.50 0.00
N LYS A 223 19.88 -5.38 -0.57
CA LYS A 223 19.04 -4.41 -1.29
C LYS A 223 19.27 -4.42 -2.81
N GLN A 224 20.28 -5.14 -3.30
CA GLN A 224 20.62 -5.17 -4.73
C GLN A 224 19.79 -6.25 -5.44
N ILE A 225 19.17 -5.88 -6.56
CA ILE A 225 18.56 -6.84 -7.49
C ILE A 225 19.70 -7.42 -8.33
N VAL A 226 19.92 -8.74 -8.24
CA VAL A 226 21.01 -9.43 -8.97
C VAL A 226 20.49 -10.14 -10.22
N LYS A 227 19.22 -10.56 -10.23
CA LYS A 227 18.51 -11.08 -11.41
C LYS A 227 17.04 -10.72 -11.33
N GLU A 228 16.42 -10.59 -12.49
CA GLU A 228 14.97 -10.48 -12.63
C GLU A 228 14.51 -10.98 -13.99
N HIS A 229 13.27 -11.42 -14.05
CA HIS A 229 12.62 -11.84 -15.29
C HIS A 229 11.11 -11.69 -15.20
N ASP A 230 10.46 -11.70 -16.36
CA ASP A 230 9.01 -11.56 -16.46
C ASP A 230 8.29 -12.89 -16.20
N LEU A 231 7.15 -12.81 -15.54
CA LEU A 231 6.31 -13.95 -15.20
C LEU A 231 4.85 -13.57 -15.39
N MET A 232 4.19 -14.18 -16.38
CA MET A 232 2.76 -13.98 -16.62
C MET A 232 1.94 -15.18 -16.12
N ILE A 233 1.02 -14.89 -15.20
CA ILE A 233 -0.01 -15.80 -14.73
C ILE A 233 -1.29 -15.48 -15.51
N ALA A 234 -1.54 -16.23 -16.57
CA ALA A 234 -2.71 -16.06 -17.42
C ALA A 234 -3.96 -16.67 -16.77
N SER A 235 -5.13 -16.09 -17.03
CA SER A 235 -6.43 -16.69 -16.68
C SER A 235 -6.94 -17.57 -17.82
N ASP A 236 -7.92 -18.43 -17.52
CA ASP A 236 -8.66 -19.21 -18.52
C ASP A 236 -9.98 -18.51 -18.89
N GLY A 237 -9.85 -17.37 -19.57
CA GLY A 237 -10.94 -16.44 -19.83
C GLY A 237 -11.27 -15.59 -18.59
N TRP A 238 -12.54 -15.28 -18.39
CA TRP A 238 -12.99 -14.50 -17.24
C TRP A 238 -12.91 -15.27 -15.93
N LEU A 239 -12.32 -14.62 -14.92
CA LEU A 239 -12.26 -15.09 -13.54
C LEU A 239 -12.89 -14.05 -12.63
N ALA A 240 -13.71 -14.49 -11.67
CA ALA A 240 -14.20 -13.64 -10.59
C ALA A 240 -13.74 -14.16 -9.23
N LEU A 241 -13.30 -13.25 -8.35
CA LEU A 241 -12.92 -13.58 -6.99
C LEU A 241 -13.30 -12.48 -5.98
N LEU A 242 -13.41 -12.86 -4.70
CA LEU A 242 -13.57 -11.94 -3.58
C LEU A 242 -12.31 -11.93 -2.71
N GLU A 243 -11.81 -10.73 -2.44
CA GLU A 243 -10.81 -10.46 -1.41
C GLU A 243 -11.56 -10.13 -0.10
N ALA A 244 -11.55 -11.08 0.85
CA ALA A 244 -12.27 -10.96 2.13
C ALA A 244 -11.35 -11.00 3.37
N GLY A 245 -10.03 -10.87 3.19
CA GLY A 245 -9.06 -10.91 4.28
C GLY A 245 -7.66 -11.36 3.83
N PRO A 246 -6.73 -11.59 4.78
CA PRO A 246 -5.43 -12.16 4.49
C PRO A 246 -5.57 -13.63 4.07
N GLY A 247 -4.88 -14.03 3.00
CA GLY A 247 -4.84 -15.43 2.53
C GLY A 247 -5.39 -15.61 1.12
N ALA A 248 -5.88 -16.82 0.84
CA ALA A 248 -6.46 -17.17 -0.45
C ALA A 248 -7.81 -16.47 -0.66
N PRO A 249 -8.12 -15.98 -1.88
CA PRO A 249 -9.40 -15.39 -2.19
C PRO A 249 -10.48 -16.46 -2.36
N TYR A 250 -11.74 -16.04 -2.30
CA TYR A 250 -12.86 -16.88 -2.69
C TYR A 250 -13.05 -16.79 -4.20
N TYR A 251 -13.00 -17.92 -4.91
CA TYR A 251 -13.21 -17.97 -6.36
C TYR A 251 -14.65 -18.36 -6.69
N PHE A 252 -15.28 -17.64 -7.61
CA PHE A 252 -16.56 -18.08 -8.18
C PHE A 252 -16.32 -19.09 -9.31
N ARG A 253 -17.26 -20.04 -9.48
CA ARG A 253 -17.25 -20.93 -10.65
C ARG A 253 -17.59 -20.13 -11.89
N LYS A 254 -16.91 -20.42 -13.00
CA LYS A 254 -17.13 -19.79 -14.31
C LYS A 254 -18.61 -19.83 -14.74
N THR A 255 -19.25 -20.98 -14.57
CA THR A 255 -20.69 -21.18 -14.88
C THR A 255 -21.65 -20.34 -14.05
N ASP A 256 -21.26 -19.91 -12.85
CA ASP A 256 -22.14 -19.11 -11.98
C ASP A 256 -22.15 -17.63 -12.40
N ILE A 257 -21.00 -17.15 -12.89
CA ILE A 257 -20.77 -15.74 -13.24
C ILE A 257 -21.10 -15.41 -14.69
N GLU A 258 -20.92 -16.36 -15.61
CA GLU A 258 -21.24 -16.18 -17.01
C GLU A 258 -22.76 -16.01 -17.18
N LYS A 259 -23.14 -14.96 -17.91
CA LYS A 259 -24.51 -14.62 -18.31
C LYS A 259 -24.46 -14.26 -19.79
N ASP A 260 -25.58 -14.40 -20.51
CA ASP A 260 -25.75 -14.24 -21.97
C ASP A 260 -24.60 -13.54 -22.73
N SER A 261 -24.27 -12.29 -22.40
CA SER A 261 -23.24 -11.47 -23.07
C SER A 261 -22.15 -10.89 -22.15
N GLY A 262 -22.00 -11.40 -20.93
CA GLY A 262 -21.02 -10.86 -19.98
C GLY A 262 -20.84 -11.68 -18.71
N ILE A 263 -20.23 -11.08 -17.70
CA ILE A 263 -20.06 -11.71 -16.38
C ILE A 263 -20.69 -10.85 -15.29
N ALA A 264 -21.27 -11.48 -14.27
CA ALA A 264 -21.89 -10.80 -13.16
C ALA A 264 -21.78 -11.59 -11.85
N VAL A 265 -21.50 -10.86 -10.77
CA VAL A 265 -21.73 -11.31 -9.40
C VAL A 265 -22.80 -10.40 -8.81
N ASN A 266 -24.03 -10.92 -8.76
CA ASN A 266 -25.19 -10.21 -8.21
C ASN A 266 -25.34 -10.47 -6.70
N LYS A 267 -26.31 -9.81 -6.06
CA LYS A 267 -26.54 -9.94 -4.61
C LYS A 267 -26.82 -11.39 -4.17
N ALA A 268 -27.55 -12.17 -4.98
CA ALA A 268 -27.87 -13.56 -4.67
C ALA A 268 -26.63 -14.46 -4.68
N LEU A 269 -25.79 -14.34 -5.72
CA LEU A 269 -24.54 -15.09 -5.81
C LEU A 269 -23.54 -14.67 -4.72
N LEU A 270 -23.47 -13.37 -4.42
CA LEU A 270 -22.64 -12.87 -3.32
C LEU A 270 -23.12 -13.43 -1.97
N ALA A 271 -24.42 -13.43 -1.69
CA ALA A 271 -24.97 -13.99 -0.46
C ALA A 271 -24.70 -15.50 -0.34
N ALA A 272 -24.78 -16.24 -1.44
CA ALA A 272 -24.48 -17.68 -1.48
C ALA A 272 -23.02 -18.02 -1.13
N SER A 273 -22.09 -17.05 -1.24
CA SER A 273 -20.70 -17.26 -0.80
C SER A 273 -20.53 -17.37 0.72
N GLY A 274 -21.52 -16.92 1.50
CA GLY A 274 -21.44 -16.85 2.96
C GLY A 274 -20.53 -15.74 3.50
N ILE A 275 -19.92 -14.91 2.65
CA ILE A 275 -19.04 -13.81 3.06
C ILE A 275 -19.89 -12.63 3.57
N GLN A 276 -19.50 -12.10 4.73
CA GLN A 276 -20.16 -10.93 5.31
C GLN A 276 -19.98 -9.70 4.41
N THR A 277 -21.08 -9.04 4.06
CA THR A 277 -21.11 -7.89 3.15
C THR A 277 -21.24 -6.54 3.85
N LEU A 278 -21.50 -6.54 5.17
CA LEU A 278 -21.73 -5.33 5.97
C LEU A 278 -20.91 -5.35 7.27
N PRO A 279 -20.45 -4.18 7.76
CA PRO A 279 -20.64 -2.85 7.16
C PRO A 279 -19.71 -2.58 5.97
N THR A 280 -18.69 -3.42 5.76
CA THR A 280 -17.74 -3.28 4.64
C THR A 280 -17.95 -4.43 3.67
N PRO A 281 -18.37 -4.17 2.43
CA PRO A 281 -18.51 -5.23 1.45
C PRO A 281 -17.15 -5.74 0.97
N PRO A 282 -17.06 -7.03 0.57
CA PRO A 282 -15.83 -7.60 0.09
C PRO A 282 -15.39 -6.97 -1.23
N ALA A 283 -14.09 -7.02 -1.47
CA ALA A 283 -13.51 -6.50 -2.69
C ALA A 283 -13.69 -7.54 -3.82
N LEU A 284 -14.59 -7.24 -4.76
CA LEU A 284 -14.83 -8.07 -5.93
C LEU A 284 -13.83 -7.71 -7.02
N ARG A 285 -13.25 -8.74 -7.65
CA ARG A 285 -12.33 -8.61 -8.77
C ARG A 285 -12.79 -9.46 -9.93
N PHE A 286 -12.78 -8.87 -11.12
CA PHE A 286 -12.83 -9.62 -12.37
C PHE A 286 -11.48 -9.52 -13.08
N PHE A 287 -11.01 -10.63 -13.62
CA PHE A 287 -9.76 -10.71 -14.36
C PHE A 287 -9.98 -11.38 -15.71
N ASN A 288 -9.27 -10.88 -16.72
CA ASN A 288 -9.01 -11.63 -17.95
C ASN A 288 -7.60 -11.28 -18.43
N VAL A 289 -6.65 -12.19 -18.21
CA VAL A 289 -5.21 -11.98 -18.46
C VAL A 289 -4.73 -13.05 -19.41
N ARG A 290 -4.19 -12.64 -20.55
CA ARG A 290 -3.67 -13.55 -21.58
C ARG A 290 -2.64 -12.83 -22.44
N ASP A 291 -1.94 -13.57 -23.27
CA ASP A 291 -1.16 -12.95 -24.32
C ASP A 291 -2.10 -12.24 -25.31
N MET A 292 -1.87 -10.94 -25.54
CA MET A 292 -2.66 -10.10 -26.44
C MET A 292 -1.89 -9.77 -27.73
N GLY A 293 -0.75 -10.44 -27.97
CA GLY A 293 0.08 -10.24 -29.15
C GLY A 293 0.64 -8.81 -29.22
N ASP A 294 0.44 -8.16 -30.36
CA ASP A 294 0.99 -6.83 -30.66
C ASP A 294 0.18 -5.66 -30.07
N LEU A 295 -0.86 -5.93 -29.26
CA LEU A 295 -1.67 -4.89 -28.64
C LEU A 295 -0.82 -4.05 -27.67
N ASP A 296 -0.69 -2.75 -27.94
CA ASP A 296 0.09 -1.81 -27.13
C ASP A 296 -0.76 -0.76 -26.41
N ASN A 297 -0.19 -0.12 -25.40
CA ASN A 297 -0.87 0.89 -24.59
C ASN A 297 -0.80 2.32 -25.16
N TYR A 298 -0.30 2.53 -26.37
CA TYR A 298 -0.16 3.85 -27.00
C TYR A 298 -1.15 4.08 -28.14
N ASN A 299 -1.61 3.01 -28.80
CA ASN A 299 -2.48 3.06 -29.96
C ASN A 299 -3.61 2.01 -29.85
N PHE A 300 -4.65 2.31 -29.08
CA PHE A 300 -5.77 1.40 -28.89
C PHE A 300 -7.11 2.13 -28.72
N THR A 301 -8.19 1.42 -28.98
CA THR A 301 -9.53 1.75 -28.49
C THR A 301 -10.00 0.62 -27.60
N PHE A 302 -10.41 0.96 -26.38
CA PHE A 302 -10.97 0.04 -25.40
C PHE A 302 -12.42 0.44 -25.10
N GLU A 303 -13.31 -0.53 -25.10
CA GLU A 303 -14.73 -0.32 -24.83
C GLU A 303 -15.25 -1.42 -23.90
N THR A 304 -16.10 -1.03 -22.95
CA THR A 304 -16.75 -1.95 -22.01
C THR A 304 -18.02 -1.31 -21.44
N THR A 305 -18.97 -2.13 -21.01
CA THR A 305 -20.17 -1.70 -20.30
C THR A 305 -20.17 -2.33 -18.91
N LEU A 306 -20.38 -1.53 -17.86
CA LEU A 306 -20.27 -1.94 -16.47
C LEU A 306 -21.44 -1.47 -15.62
N LYS A 307 -21.70 -2.18 -14.53
CA LYS A 307 -22.75 -1.88 -13.54
C LYS A 307 -22.35 -2.39 -12.17
N SER A 308 -22.73 -1.67 -11.11
CA SER A 308 -22.61 -2.09 -9.71
C SER A 308 -23.85 -1.64 -8.94
N ASP A 309 -24.59 -2.57 -8.35
CA ASP A 309 -25.85 -2.33 -7.65
C ASP A 309 -25.74 -2.46 -6.12
N PHE A 310 -24.51 -2.43 -5.58
CA PHE A 310 -24.24 -2.48 -4.14
C PHE A 310 -23.84 -1.10 -3.60
N LYS A 311 -24.77 -0.44 -2.90
CA LYS A 311 -24.59 0.91 -2.30
C LYS A 311 -24.70 0.94 -0.77
N GLU A 312 -24.72 -0.23 -0.14
CA GLU A 312 -24.95 -0.38 1.30
C GLU A 312 -23.63 -0.30 2.10
N GLY A 313 -23.72 0.01 3.39
CA GLY A 313 -22.55 0.10 4.27
C GLY A 313 -21.55 1.17 3.81
N THR A 314 -20.27 0.79 3.74
CA THR A 314 -19.18 1.69 3.31
C THR A 314 -19.07 1.86 1.79
N ALA A 315 -19.94 1.23 0.99
CA ALA A 315 -19.94 1.29 -0.47
C ALA A 315 -20.90 2.34 -1.06
N ALA A 316 -21.31 3.36 -0.30
CA ALA A 316 -22.17 4.44 -0.80
C ALA A 316 -21.65 5.12 -2.08
N CYS A 317 -20.32 5.17 -2.27
CA CYS A 317 -19.70 5.74 -3.47
C CYS A 317 -19.69 4.82 -4.69
N GLN A 318 -20.04 3.54 -4.52
CA GLN A 318 -20.08 2.52 -5.59
C GLN A 318 -18.84 2.60 -6.49
N ARG A 319 -17.66 2.60 -5.87
CA ARG A 319 -16.38 2.78 -6.58
C ARG A 319 -16.14 1.59 -7.50
N ILE A 320 -15.88 1.89 -8.76
CA ILE A 320 -15.50 0.94 -9.80
C ILE A 320 -14.13 1.37 -10.32
N GLN A 321 -13.23 0.41 -10.50
CA GLN A 321 -11.92 0.69 -11.12
C GLN A 321 -11.74 -0.26 -12.29
N VAL A 322 -11.47 0.29 -13.46
CA VAL A 322 -11.12 -0.47 -14.67
C VAL A 322 -9.62 -0.34 -14.87
N LEU A 323 -8.93 -1.47 -14.85
CA LEU A 323 -7.49 -1.55 -15.00
C LEU A 323 -7.16 -2.27 -16.32
N ILE A 324 -6.45 -1.57 -17.20
CA ILE A 324 -5.78 -2.17 -18.36
C ILE A 324 -4.38 -2.54 -17.90
N LEU A 325 -4.10 -3.83 -17.81
CA LEU A 325 -2.82 -4.35 -17.34
C LEU A 325 -1.82 -4.32 -18.50
N CYS A 326 -0.62 -3.80 -18.25
CA CYS A 326 0.47 -3.77 -19.22
C CYS A 326 1.70 -4.49 -18.65
N LYS A 327 2.66 -4.88 -19.49
CA LYS A 327 3.85 -5.63 -19.02
C LYS A 327 4.66 -4.87 -17.96
N ASN A 328 4.85 -3.56 -18.13
CA ASN A 328 5.63 -2.73 -17.20
C ASN A 328 4.84 -1.56 -16.60
N ASP A 329 3.51 -1.58 -16.74
CA ASP A 329 2.68 -0.47 -16.31
C ASP A 329 1.20 -0.85 -16.17
N VAL A 330 0.37 0.13 -15.85
CA VAL A 330 -1.08 -0.01 -15.78
C VAL A 330 -1.77 1.26 -16.27
N ILE A 331 -2.98 1.13 -16.80
CA ILE A 331 -3.92 2.24 -16.95
C ILE A 331 -5.07 1.98 -15.99
N PHE A 332 -5.36 2.93 -15.13
CA PHE A 332 -6.31 2.86 -14.04
C PHE A 332 -7.38 3.94 -14.22
N ILE A 333 -8.59 3.54 -14.61
CA ILE A 333 -9.72 4.45 -14.82
C ILE A 333 -10.72 4.27 -13.67
N PRO A 334 -10.89 5.27 -12.78
CA PRO A 334 -11.89 5.19 -11.74
C PRO A 334 -13.26 5.68 -12.24
N LEU A 335 -14.33 5.06 -11.76
CA LEU A 335 -15.70 5.53 -11.88
C LEU A 335 -16.38 5.44 -10.51
N CYS A 336 -17.35 6.31 -10.23
CA CYS A 336 -18.10 6.28 -8.98
C CYS A 336 -19.46 6.94 -9.14
N ALA A 337 -20.29 6.85 -8.09
CA ALA A 337 -21.47 7.69 -7.98
C ALA A 337 -21.08 9.19 -8.03
N LYS A 338 -21.90 10.02 -8.71
CA LYS A 338 -21.62 11.46 -8.93
C LYS A 338 -21.23 12.24 -7.67
N GLY A 339 -21.82 11.92 -6.52
CA GLY A 339 -21.51 12.59 -5.25
C GLY A 339 -20.11 12.30 -4.67
N CYS A 340 -19.35 11.37 -5.25
CA CYS A 340 -18.06 10.90 -4.71
C CYS A 340 -16.84 11.24 -5.58
N VAL A 341 -17.00 12.10 -6.59
CA VAL A 341 -15.92 12.47 -7.52
C VAL A 341 -14.75 13.22 -6.87
N GLY A 342 -14.93 13.72 -5.64
CA GLY A 342 -13.92 14.50 -4.91
C GLY A 342 -12.69 13.71 -4.46
N ASP A 343 -12.73 12.38 -4.51
CA ASP A 343 -11.62 11.49 -4.11
C ASP A 343 -11.34 10.45 -5.21
N LEU A 344 -11.00 10.95 -6.40
CA LEU A 344 -10.65 10.16 -7.58
C LEU A 344 -9.21 10.45 -8.02
N SER A 345 -8.55 9.40 -8.52
CA SER A 345 -7.22 9.47 -9.12
C SER A 345 -7.24 8.67 -10.41
N LEU A 346 -7.00 9.30 -11.56
CA LEU A 346 -6.83 8.61 -12.85
C LEU A 346 -5.34 8.44 -13.07
N TYR A 347 -4.89 7.24 -13.39
CA TYR A 347 -3.48 6.97 -13.69
C TYR A 347 -3.35 6.28 -15.04
N ALA A 348 -2.36 6.68 -15.84
CA ALA A 348 -2.01 5.99 -17.07
C ALA A 348 -0.53 6.17 -17.36
N ALA A 349 0.20 5.07 -17.32
CA ALA A 349 1.58 4.98 -17.79
C ALA A 349 2.48 6.17 -17.39
N GLY A 350 2.63 6.38 -16.08
CA GLY A 350 3.46 7.41 -15.47
C GLY A 350 2.76 8.75 -15.19
N THR A 351 1.56 8.96 -15.72
CA THR A 351 0.80 10.20 -15.52
C THR A 351 -0.37 9.99 -14.57
N THR A 352 -0.46 10.84 -13.54
CA THR A 352 -1.56 10.84 -12.57
C THR A 352 -2.34 12.14 -12.64
N VAL A 353 -3.67 12.04 -12.67
CA VAL A 353 -4.60 13.17 -12.54
C VAL A 353 -5.45 12.94 -11.30
N ASN A 354 -5.37 13.84 -10.32
CA ASN A 354 -6.13 13.75 -9.07
C ASN A 354 -7.27 14.77 -9.03
N SER A 355 -8.41 14.40 -8.48
CA SER A 355 -9.59 15.29 -8.32
C SER A 355 -9.32 16.55 -7.50
N GLN A 356 -8.25 16.54 -6.69
CA GLN A 356 -7.80 17.68 -5.89
C GLN A 356 -7.15 18.78 -6.75
N ALA A 357 -6.61 18.42 -7.93
CA ALA A 357 -5.85 19.32 -8.79
C ALA A 357 -6.44 19.47 -10.19
N ALA A 358 -7.43 18.65 -10.56
CA ALA A 358 -8.10 18.69 -11.86
C ALA A 358 -9.56 18.25 -11.75
N ASP A 359 -10.40 18.72 -12.65
CA ASP A 359 -11.79 18.32 -12.73
C ASP A 359 -11.92 16.90 -13.31
N LEU A 360 -12.33 15.95 -12.47
CA LEU A 360 -12.65 14.57 -12.83
C LEU A 360 -14.16 14.27 -12.70
N SER A 361 -15.02 15.30 -12.65
CA SER A 361 -16.47 15.16 -12.51
C SER A 361 -17.10 14.31 -13.63
N GLY A 362 -16.50 14.31 -14.82
CA GLY A 362 -16.91 13.48 -15.95
C GLY A 362 -16.79 11.97 -15.71
N LEU A 363 -16.03 11.53 -14.70
CA LEU A 363 -15.92 10.13 -14.27
C LEU A 363 -17.03 9.72 -13.27
N GLY A 364 -17.87 10.67 -12.84
CA GLY A 364 -19.06 10.39 -12.05
C GLY A 364 -20.23 9.89 -12.90
N CYS A 365 -20.76 8.72 -12.56
CA CYS A 365 -21.91 8.10 -13.26
C CYS A 365 -23.02 7.69 -12.27
N THR A 366 -24.01 6.95 -12.78
CA THR A 366 -25.03 6.25 -11.98
C THR A 366 -24.72 4.75 -12.04
N PRO A 367 -23.90 4.20 -11.12
CA PRO A 367 -23.38 2.84 -11.27
C PRO A 367 -24.44 1.73 -11.23
N GLU A 368 -25.63 2.02 -10.69
CA GLU A 368 -26.78 1.10 -10.69
C GLU A 368 -27.36 0.88 -12.09
N GLU A 369 -27.08 1.80 -13.03
CA GLU A 369 -27.44 1.70 -14.43
C GLU A 369 -26.24 1.23 -15.26
N TRP A 370 -26.51 0.62 -16.41
CA TRP A 370 -25.45 0.25 -17.34
C TRP A 370 -24.70 1.50 -17.82
N THR A 371 -23.43 1.58 -17.46
CA THR A 371 -22.53 2.68 -17.83
C THR A 371 -21.56 2.18 -18.90
N THR A 372 -21.49 2.89 -20.02
CA THR A 372 -20.50 2.62 -21.07
C THR A 372 -19.23 3.42 -20.78
N LEU A 373 -18.09 2.75 -20.90
CA LEU A 373 -16.75 3.32 -20.81
C LEU A 373 -16.04 3.09 -22.13
N LYS A 374 -15.53 4.17 -22.72
CA LYS A 374 -14.64 4.13 -23.87
C LYS A 374 -13.34 4.84 -23.53
N VAL A 375 -12.22 4.25 -23.92
CA VAL A 375 -10.88 4.84 -23.80
C VAL A 375 -10.21 4.73 -25.16
N THR A 376 -9.61 5.80 -25.64
CA THR A 376 -8.77 5.77 -26.83
C THR A 376 -7.40 6.32 -26.50
N ALA A 377 -6.35 5.67 -26.99
CA ALA A 377 -5.01 6.21 -27.01
C ALA A 377 -4.54 6.31 -28.46
N VAL A 378 -3.99 7.47 -28.83
CA VAL A 378 -3.29 7.67 -30.11
C VAL A 378 -1.96 8.33 -29.81
N ASN A 379 -0.85 7.65 -30.09
CA ASN A 379 0.50 8.08 -29.73
C ASN A 379 0.61 8.50 -28.25
N GLY A 380 0.00 7.71 -27.35
CA GLY A 380 0.06 7.95 -25.90
C GLY A 380 -0.85 9.09 -25.40
N LYS A 381 -1.53 9.83 -26.28
CA LYS A 381 -2.58 10.79 -25.90
C LYS A 381 -3.87 10.04 -25.63
N MET A 382 -4.27 9.97 -24.37
CA MET A 382 -5.43 9.21 -23.91
C MET A 382 -6.63 10.12 -23.71
N GLN A 383 -7.79 9.67 -24.18
CA GLN A 383 -9.08 10.30 -23.92
C GLN A 383 -10.06 9.25 -23.40
N VAL A 384 -10.88 9.66 -22.42
CA VAL A 384 -11.84 8.82 -21.73
C VAL A 384 -13.24 9.38 -21.96
N TRP A 385 -14.20 8.52 -22.26
CA TRP A 385 -15.61 8.86 -22.37
C TRP A 385 -16.46 7.95 -21.49
N VAL A 386 -17.43 8.56 -20.83
CA VAL A 386 -18.44 7.87 -20.01
C VAL A 386 -19.80 8.20 -20.59
N ASN A 387 -20.57 7.18 -20.97
CA ASN A 387 -21.89 7.35 -21.60
C ASN A 387 -21.85 8.28 -22.81
N GLY A 388 -20.83 8.13 -23.65
CA GLY A 388 -20.61 8.93 -24.86
C GLY A 388 -20.12 10.37 -24.63
N LYS A 389 -19.99 10.82 -23.37
CA LYS A 389 -19.52 12.17 -23.02
C LYS A 389 -18.04 12.13 -22.66
N ALA A 390 -17.27 13.10 -23.15
CA ALA A 390 -15.86 13.24 -22.78
C ALA A 390 -15.74 13.46 -21.26
N ALA A 391 -14.91 12.65 -20.62
CA ALA A 391 -14.83 12.55 -19.15
C ALA A 391 -13.47 12.96 -18.60
N ALA A 392 -12.39 12.59 -19.28
CA ALA A 392 -11.02 12.96 -18.92
C ALA A 392 -10.08 12.83 -20.11
N ASN A 393 -8.92 13.47 -20.03
CA ASN A 393 -7.82 13.27 -20.97
C ASN A 393 -6.47 13.40 -20.23
N LEU A 394 -5.43 12.78 -20.76
CA LEU A 394 -4.05 12.90 -20.30
C LEU A 394 -3.08 12.45 -21.40
N THR A 395 -1.80 12.67 -21.19
CA THR A 395 -0.74 12.10 -22.03
C THR A 395 0.12 11.17 -21.19
N MET A 396 0.34 9.94 -21.68
CA MET A 396 1.23 8.97 -21.06
C MET A 396 2.69 9.40 -21.23
N VAL A 397 3.54 9.17 -20.22
CA VAL A 397 4.94 9.61 -20.23
C VAL A 397 5.93 8.45 -20.20
N HIS A 398 5.53 7.28 -19.70
CA HIS A 398 6.36 6.08 -19.77
C HIS A 398 6.35 5.48 -21.17
N ALA A 399 7.43 4.77 -21.52
CA ALA A 399 7.57 4.15 -22.83
C ALA A 399 6.42 3.16 -23.17
N PRO A 400 6.07 2.99 -24.45
CA PRO A 400 5.05 2.03 -24.88
C PRO A 400 5.37 0.61 -24.41
N THR A 401 4.34 -0.10 -23.98
CA THR A 401 4.42 -1.49 -23.54
C THR A 401 3.17 -2.27 -23.98
N GLY A 402 3.32 -3.58 -24.15
CA GLY A 402 2.20 -4.45 -24.49
C GLY A 402 1.14 -4.50 -23.39
N ILE A 403 -0.13 -4.52 -23.79
CA ILE A 403 -1.28 -4.82 -22.94
C ILE A 403 -1.35 -6.34 -22.75
N VAL A 404 -1.67 -6.80 -21.55
CA VAL A 404 -1.69 -8.23 -21.17
C VAL A 404 -3.02 -8.67 -20.55
N GLY A 405 -3.98 -7.76 -20.44
CA GLY A 405 -5.31 -8.10 -19.95
C GLY A 405 -6.00 -6.97 -19.22
N LEU A 406 -7.04 -7.37 -18.49
CA LEU A 406 -7.95 -6.48 -17.78
C LEU A 406 -8.14 -6.94 -16.34
N GLN A 407 -8.30 -5.98 -15.44
CA GLN A 407 -8.84 -6.18 -14.12
C GLN A 407 -9.95 -5.17 -13.86
N TYR A 408 -11.08 -5.62 -13.33
CA TYR A 408 -12.14 -4.73 -12.81
C TYR A 408 -12.22 -4.90 -11.31
N ARG A 409 -12.40 -3.80 -10.59
CA ARG A 409 -12.52 -3.79 -9.14
C ARG A 409 -13.84 -3.15 -8.75
N PHE A 410 -14.60 -3.89 -7.95
CA PHE A 410 -15.86 -3.47 -7.37
C PHE A 410 -15.81 -3.71 -5.86
N ASN A 411 -16.78 -3.13 -5.15
CA ASN A 411 -17.05 -3.43 -3.75
C ASN A 411 -18.46 -4.04 -3.65
N GLY A 412 -18.55 -5.29 -3.21
CA GLY A 412 -19.80 -6.04 -3.21
C GLY A 412 -20.08 -6.67 -4.57
N THR A 413 -21.07 -6.15 -5.30
CA THR A 413 -21.51 -6.70 -6.59
C THR A 413 -20.91 -5.95 -7.78
N GLY A 414 -20.90 -6.62 -8.93
CA GLY A 414 -20.43 -6.04 -10.18
C GLY A 414 -20.89 -6.86 -11.38
N ALA A 415 -21.07 -6.19 -12.50
CA ALA A 415 -21.34 -6.81 -13.78
C ALA A 415 -20.61 -6.06 -14.89
N ILE A 416 -20.10 -6.79 -15.87
CA ILE A 416 -19.47 -6.25 -17.08
C ILE A 416 -19.92 -7.00 -18.32
N LYS A 417 -19.96 -6.33 -19.46
CA LYS A 417 -20.24 -6.91 -20.79
C LYS A 417 -19.66 -6.04 -21.90
N ASP A 418 -19.81 -6.48 -23.15
CA ASP A 418 -19.43 -5.74 -24.36
C ASP A 418 -17.94 -5.30 -24.37
N THR A 419 -17.07 -6.12 -23.77
CA THR A 419 -15.67 -5.75 -23.52
C THR A 419 -14.79 -6.10 -24.71
N ARG A 420 -14.08 -5.11 -25.26
CA ARG A 420 -13.22 -5.29 -26.44
C ARG A 420 -12.07 -4.29 -26.51
N PHE A 421 -11.00 -4.70 -27.18
CA PHE A 421 -9.97 -3.81 -27.71
C PHE A 421 -10.05 -3.75 -29.24
N THR A 422 -9.73 -2.60 -29.82
CA THR A 422 -9.54 -2.42 -31.25
C THR A 422 -8.21 -1.72 -31.50
N GLN A 423 -7.35 -2.29 -32.35
CA GLN A 423 -6.10 -1.67 -32.80
C GLN A 423 -5.88 -2.02 -34.28
N HIS A 424 -5.57 -1.01 -35.11
CA HIS A 424 -5.33 -1.18 -36.55
C HIS A 424 -6.43 -1.98 -37.29
N GLY A 425 -7.71 -1.78 -36.93
CA GLY A 425 -8.85 -2.49 -37.51
C GLY A 425 -9.05 -3.94 -37.03
N LYS A 426 -8.16 -4.47 -36.17
CA LYS A 426 -8.33 -5.77 -35.51
C LYS A 426 -9.05 -5.58 -34.17
N THR A 427 -10.05 -6.41 -33.91
CA THR A 427 -10.83 -6.38 -32.67
C THR A 427 -10.58 -7.64 -31.86
N ILE A 428 -10.24 -7.48 -30.58
CA ILE A 428 -10.13 -8.56 -29.60
C ILE A 428 -11.32 -8.45 -28.66
N VAL A 429 -12.20 -9.48 -28.69
CA VAL A 429 -13.37 -9.59 -27.81
C VAL A 429 -13.04 -10.52 -26.65
N PHE A 430 -13.66 -10.26 -25.50
CA PHE A 430 -13.47 -11.01 -24.26
C PHE A 430 -14.70 -11.80 -23.85
#